data_AF-A0AAN6P4D3-F1
#
_entry.id   AF-A0AAN6P4D3-F1
#
_cell.length_a   1.000
_cell.length_b   1.000
_cell.length_c   1.000
_cell.angle_alpha   90.00
_cell.angle_beta   90.00
_cell.angle_gamma   90.00
#
_symmetry.space_group_name_H-M   'P 1'
#
loop_
_entity.id
_entity.type
_entity.pdbx_description
1 polymer ?
#
loop_
_entity_poly.entity_id
_entity_poly.type
_entity_poly.pdbx_seq_one_letter_code
_entity_poly.pdbx_strand_id
1 'polypeptide(L)'
;MPASHQASKPLLFRLPLEIRLMIYRHAWKVNPEIYTIPGTGQLESCYVKQQLPAIGKLGAICQQIKTEAFDEYFHHAQACLRWEFNDPSSPLLLTHLRHASFYWHGDVFFDWSDVSTTEAFCWLQILKQLRTLEVVVTGGSGWGWFGDYQSKQMSTLLENLRGLEKVTIKFDLSDLSQSDAERCMEALNVNAWFLKFKRKIESFVTLPEGATPPCQVIKERIGCLKPR
;
A
#
# COMPACT_ATOMS: atom_id res chain seq x y z
N MET A 1 -18.67 48.38 19.56
CA MET A 1 -17.83 47.23 19.97
C MET A 1 -18.17 46.06 19.05
N PRO A 2 -17.24 45.59 18.20
CA PRO A 2 -17.50 44.44 17.35
C PRO A 2 -17.58 43.19 18.23
N ALA A 3 -18.74 42.50 18.19
CA ALA A 3 -18.92 41.23 18.87
C ALA A 3 -17.92 40.22 18.33
N SER A 4 -17.10 39.64 19.20
CA SER A 4 -16.13 38.62 18.81
C SER A 4 -16.88 37.37 18.33
N HIS A 5 -16.87 37.12 17.02
CA HIS A 5 -17.42 35.91 16.40
C HIS A 5 -16.70 34.60 16.78
N GLN A 6 -15.91 34.57 17.86
CA GLN A 6 -15.18 33.37 18.31
C GLN A 6 -16.06 32.35 19.06
N ALA A 7 -17.32 32.66 19.35
CA ALA A 7 -18.19 31.79 20.14
C ALA A 7 -18.73 30.54 19.39
N SER A 8 -18.57 30.42 18.07
CA SER A 8 -19.30 29.41 17.28
C SER A 8 -18.54 28.13 16.92
N LYS A 9 -17.22 28.03 17.17
CA LYS A 9 -16.47 26.79 16.89
C LYS A 9 -16.66 25.77 18.02
N PRO A 10 -17.12 24.54 17.72
CA PRO A 10 -17.16 23.43 18.69
C PRO A 10 -15.83 23.27 19.43
N LEU A 11 -15.90 22.91 20.72
CA LEU A 11 -14.73 22.80 21.60
C LEU A 11 -13.62 21.91 21.01
N LEU A 12 -14.01 20.83 20.32
CA LEU A 12 -13.08 19.94 19.64
C LEU A 12 -12.16 20.70 18.68
N PHE A 13 -12.69 21.60 17.85
CA PHE A 13 -11.92 22.35 16.84
C PHE A 13 -11.09 23.51 17.42
N ARG A 14 -11.17 23.74 18.74
CA ARG A 14 -10.29 24.68 19.44
C ARG A 14 -8.99 24.00 19.89
N LEU A 15 -8.95 22.67 19.90
CA LEU A 15 -7.76 21.90 20.24
C LEU A 15 -6.74 21.96 19.09
N PRO A 16 -5.43 21.93 19.39
CA PRO A 16 -4.38 21.75 18.38
C PRO A 16 -4.63 20.50 17.53
N LEU A 17 -4.18 20.52 16.27
CA LEU A 17 -4.40 19.41 15.33
C LEU A 17 -3.90 18.09 15.91
N GLU A 18 -2.72 18.09 16.53
CA GLU A 18 -2.06 16.92 17.10
C GLU A 18 -2.94 16.24 18.16
N ILE A 19 -3.57 17.03 19.03
CA ILE A 19 -4.48 16.52 20.06
C ILE A 19 -5.74 15.92 19.43
N ARG A 20 -6.27 16.56 18.38
CA ARG A 20 -7.44 16.04 17.66
C ARG A 20 -7.12 14.72 16.95
N LEU A 21 -5.95 14.62 16.32
CA LEU A 21 -5.46 13.39 15.70
C LEU A 21 -5.26 12.27 16.75
N MET A 22 -4.77 12.58 17.95
CA MET A 22 -4.72 11.61 19.06
C MET A 22 -6.11 11.09 19.43
N ILE A 23 -7.11 11.96 19.51
CA ILE A 23 -8.50 11.58 19.78
C ILE A 23 -9.05 10.70 18.65
N TYR A 24 -8.83 11.07 17.38
CA TYR A 24 -9.30 10.27 16.25
C TYR A 24 -8.68 8.88 16.23
N ARG A 25 -7.37 8.77 16.46
CA ARG A 25 -6.64 7.48 16.56
C ARG A 25 -7.24 6.53 17.59
N HIS A 26 -7.77 7.05 18.69
CA HIS A 26 -8.45 6.22 19.68
C HIS A 26 -9.73 5.56 19.16
N ALA A 27 -10.42 6.15 18.18
CA ALA A 27 -11.67 5.61 17.66
C ALA A 27 -11.47 4.32 16.84
N TRP A 28 -10.33 4.17 16.16
CA TRP A 28 -10.00 3.01 15.33
C TRP A 28 -8.84 2.18 15.90
N LYS A 29 -8.51 2.35 17.18
CA LYS A 29 -7.48 1.54 17.83
C LYS A 29 -7.98 0.11 18.01
N VAL A 30 -7.37 -0.82 17.29
CA VAL A 30 -7.58 -2.26 17.41
C VAL A 30 -6.27 -2.89 17.88
N ASN A 31 -6.30 -3.95 18.69
CA ASN A 31 -5.06 -4.61 19.13
C ASN A 31 -4.46 -5.38 17.94
N PRO A 32 -3.30 -4.96 17.38
CA PRO A 32 -2.72 -5.62 16.21
C PRO A 32 -2.23 -7.05 16.50
N GLU A 33 -1.87 -7.37 17.75
CA GLU A 33 -1.29 -8.68 18.11
C GLU A 33 -2.24 -9.85 17.81
N ILE A 34 -3.55 -9.62 17.97
CA ILE A 34 -4.60 -10.62 17.73
C ILE A 34 -4.73 -10.96 16.24
N TYR A 35 -4.35 -10.03 15.37
CA TYR A 35 -4.54 -10.12 13.92
C TYR A 35 -3.20 -10.21 13.18
N THR A 36 -2.11 -10.38 13.90
CA THR A 36 -0.78 -10.52 13.29
C THR A 36 -0.60 -11.97 12.86
N ILE A 37 -0.35 -12.19 11.57
CA ILE A 37 -0.03 -13.51 11.03
C ILE A 37 1.33 -13.95 11.58
N PRO A 38 1.40 -15.06 12.34
CA PRO A 38 2.63 -15.55 12.93
C PRO A 38 3.74 -15.74 11.88
N GLY A 39 4.97 -15.35 12.22
CA GLY A 39 6.14 -15.48 11.36
C GLY A 39 6.29 -14.40 10.27
N THR A 40 5.22 -13.71 9.88
CA THR A 40 5.28 -12.70 8.80
C THR A 40 5.19 -11.26 9.31
N GLY A 41 4.60 -11.04 10.49
CA GLY A 41 4.33 -9.71 11.03
C GLY A 41 3.29 -8.91 10.22
N GLN A 42 2.58 -9.55 9.29
CA GLN A 42 1.52 -8.94 8.49
C GLN A 42 0.20 -8.93 9.27
N LEU A 43 -0.67 -7.94 9.04
CA LEU A 43 -1.99 -7.90 9.66
C LEU A 43 -3.03 -8.52 8.74
N GLU A 44 -3.89 -9.36 9.30
CA GLU A 44 -5.01 -9.96 8.60
C GLU A 44 -6.00 -8.89 8.11
N SER A 45 -6.73 -9.19 7.03
CA SER A 45 -7.73 -8.27 6.46
C SER A 45 -8.86 -7.94 7.46
N CYS A 46 -9.16 -8.86 8.38
CA CYS A 46 -10.14 -8.67 9.45
C CYS A 46 -9.76 -7.54 10.43
N TYR A 47 -8.46 -7.24 10.60
CA TYR A 47 -7.99 -6.08 11.38
C TYR A 47 -8.58 -4.78 10.85
N VAL A 48 -8.45 -4.59 9.54
CA VAL A 48 -8.89 -3.38 8.84
C VAL A 48 -10.41 -3.31 8.77
N LYS A 49 -11.09 -4.46 8.64
CA LYS A 49 -12.55 -4.52 8.76
C LYS A 49 -13.06 -4.01 10.10
N GLN A 50 -12.26 -4.08 11.17
CA GLN A 50 -12.63 -3.52 12.47
C GLN A 50 -12.35 -2.01 12.56
N GLN A 51 -11.30 -1.52 11.90
CA GLN A 51 -10.95 -0.09 11.90
C GLN A 51 -11.87 0.74 11.00
N LEU A 52 -12.17 0.26 9.78
CA LEU A 52 -12.90 1.02 8.76
C LEU A 52 -14.29 1.53 9.19
N PRO A 53 -15.13 0.76 9.92
CA PRO A 53 -16.40 1.27 10.42
C PRO A 53 -16.24 2.48 11.35
N ALA A 54 -15.22 2.48 12.22
CA ALA A 54 -14.97 3.59 13.12
C ALA A 54 -14.50 4.85 12.36
N ILE A 55 -13.63 4.66 11.37
CA ILE A 55 -13.16 5.74 10.49
C ILE A 55 -14.33 6.30 9.68
N GLY A 56 -15.18 5.43 9.13
CA GLY A 56 -16.40 5.82 8.43
C GLY A 56 -17.33 6.65 9.30
N LYS A 57 -17.52 6.26 10.57
CA LYS A 57 -18.32 7.03 11.54
C LYS A 57 -17.72 8.40 11.84
N LEU A 58 -16.40 8.51 12.01
CA LEU A 58 -15.73 9.81 12.18
C LEU A 58 -15.92 10.70 10.95
N GLY A 59 -15.78 10.12 9.75
CA GLY A 59 -16.00 10.83 8.49
C GLY A 59 -17.44 11.30 8.26
N ALA A 60 -18.41 10.72 8.96
CA ALA A 60 -19.81 11.13 8.90
C ALA A 60 -20.16 12.31 9.82
N ILE A 61 -19.28 12.69 10.77
CA ILE A 61 -19.57 13.77 11.74
C ILE A 61 -19.58 15.13 11.06
N CYS A 62 -18.48 15.49 10.39
CA CYS A 62 -18.40 16.70 9.57
C CYS A 62 -17.22 16.62 8.59
N GLN A 63 -17.21 17.51 7.59
CA GLN A 63 -16.18 17.52 6.55
C GLN A 63 -14.76 17.73 7.10
N GLN A 64 -14.59 18.54 8.16
CA GLN A 64 -13.27 18.78 8.74
C GLN A 64 -12.71 17.52 9.41
N ILE A 65 -13.51 16.85 10.26
CA ILE A 65 -13.11 15.59 10.89
C ILE A 65 -12.84 14.53 9.84
N LYS A 66 -13.68 14.44 8.80
CA LYS A 66 -13.47 13.54 7.68
C LYS A 66 -12.10 13.74 7.04
N THR A 67 -11.77 14.98 6.65
CA THR A 67 -10.48 15.29 6.02
C THR A 67 -9.33 14.93 6.96
N GLU A 68 -9.35 15.36 8.21
CA GLU A 68 -8.25 15.12 9.16
C GLU A 68 -8.08 13.64 9.52
N ALA A 69 -9.18 12.94 9.83
CA ALA A 69 -9.13 11.54 10.20
C ALA A 69 -8.72 10.64 9.03
N PHE A 70 -9.18 10.97 7.80
CA PHE A 70 -8.84 10.18 6.62
C PHE A 70 -7.38 10.44 6.21
N ASP A 71 -6.93 11.70 6.20
CA ASP A 71 -5.53 11.99 5.92
C ASP A 71 -4.63 11.29 6.94
N GLU A 72 -4.95 11.37 8.22
CA GLU A 72 -4.19 10.69 9.27
C GLU A 72 -4.16 9.16 9.08
N TYR A 73 -5.32 8.51 8.93
CA TYR A 73 -5.37 7.06 8.83
C TYR A 73 -4.72 6.55 7.53
N PHE A 74 -5.13 7.08 6.38
CA PHE A 74 -4.70 6.55 5.09
C PHE A 74 -3.27 6.96 4.71
N HIS A 75 -2.69 7.98 5.35
CA HIS A 75 -1.26 8.29 5.23
C HIS A 75 -0.37 7.25 5.93
N HIS A 76 -0.91 6.53 6.93
CA HIS A 76 -0.19 5.48 7.66
C HIS A 76 -0.56 4.05 7.25
N ALA A 77 -1.52 3.90 6.32
CA ALA A 77 -2.00 2.62 5.84
C ALA A 77 -1.35 2.22 4.50
N GLN A 78 -0.88 0.97 4.41
CA GLN A 78 -0.49 0.36 3.14
C GLN A 78 -1.28 -0.92 2.92
N ALA A 79 -1.96 -1.04 1.79
CA ALA A 79 -2.61 -2.30 1.44
C ALA A 79 -1.69 -3.20 0.63
N CYS A 80 -1.69 -4.47 0.96
CA CYS A 80 -0.84 -5.49 0.39
C CYS A 80 -1.68 -6.43 -0.48
N LEU A 81 -1.51 -6.39 -1.80
CA LEU A 81 -2.08 -7.36 -2.73
C LEU A 81 -1.15 -8.59 -2.80
N ARG A 82 -1.55 -9.69 -2.17
CA ARG A 82 -0.80 -10.96 -2.20
C ARG A 82 -1.65 -12.17 -2.61
N TRP A 83 -2.90 -12.26 -2.19
CA TRP A 83 -3.75 -13.43 -2.40
C TRP A 83 -5.17 -13.06 -2.84
N GLU A 84 -5.84 -13.94 -3.60
CA GLU A 84 -7.28 -13.87 -3.89
C GLU A 84 -8.06 -14.02 -2.58
N PHE A 85 -8.63 -12.92 -2.09
CA PHE A 85 -9.62 -12.98 -1.02
C PHE A 85 -10.98 -12.53 -1.53
N ASN A 86 -12.03 -13.20 -1.05
CA ASN A 86 -13.42 -13.01 -1.46
C ASN A 86 -14.08 -11.72 -0.95
N ASP A 87 -13.32 -10.78 -0.40
CA ASP A 87 -13.89 -9.56 0.16
C ASP A 87 -13.85 -8.37 -0.80
N PRO A 88 -15.01 -7.76 -1.08
CA PRO A 88 -15.04 -6.55 -1.89
C PRO A 88 -14.24 -5.44 -1.21
N SER A 89 -13.34 -4.81 -1.96
CA SER A 89 -12.62 -3.62 -1.51
C SER A 89 -13.59 -2.57 -0.97
N SER A 90 -13.38 -2.10 0.26
CA SER A 90 -14.17 -1.01 0.85
C SER A 90 -14.05 0.24 -0.03
N PRO A 91 -15.15 0.94 -0.35
CA PRO A 91 -15.09 2.20 -1.10
C PRO A 91 -14.18 3.25 -0.45
N LEU A 92 -14.06 3.23 0.88
CA LEU A 92 -13.17 4.11 1.63
C LEU A 92 -11.70 3.85 1.27
N LEU A 93 -11.29 2.59 1.21
CA LEU A 93 -9.92 2.22 0.83
C LEU A 93 -9.63 2.62 -0.61
N LEU A 94 -10.53 2.31 -1.55
CA LEU A 94 -10.35 2.65 -2.96
C LEU A 94 -10.20 4.16 -3.20
N THR A 95 -10.86 4.98 -2.38
CA THR A 95 -10.88 6.44 -2.55
C THR A 95 -9.70 7.13 -1.88
N HIS A 96 -9.17 6.59 -0.77
CA HIS A 96 -8.24 7.31 0.10
C HIS A 96 -6.88 6.64 0.28
N LEU A 97 -6.72 5.37 -0.11
CA LEU A 97 -5.46 4.67 0.04
C LEU A 97 -4.35 5.32 -0.80
N ARG A 98 -3.23 5.62 -0.15
CA ARG A 98 -2.05 6.27 -0.76
C ARG A 98 -0.88 5.32 -0.98
N HIS A 99 -0.84 4.21 -0.27
CA HIS A 99 0.29 3.30 -0.28
C HIS A 99 -0.20 1.87 -0.59
N ALA A 100 0.44 1.21 -1.55
CA ALA A 100 0.15 -0.18 -1.89
C ALA A 100 1.44 -1.01 -2.02
N SER A 101 1.36 -2.29 -1.66
CA SER A 101 2.32 -3.32 -2.08
C SER A 101 1.61 -4.28 -3.03
N PHE A 102 2.28 -4.66 -4.11
CA PHE A 102 1.85 -5.68 -5.04
C PHE A 102 2.87 -6.81 -5.03
N TYR A 103 2.44 -8.01 -4.65
CA TYR A 103 3.27 -9.21 -4.69
C TYR A 103 3.17 -9.82 -6.07
N TRP A 104 4.29 -9.86 -6.77
CA TRP A 104 4.38 -10.38 -8.10
C TRP A 104 4.97 -11.79 -8.05
N HIS A 105 4.08 -12.77 -8.20
CA HIS A 105 4.42 -14.17 -8.43
C HIS A 105 4.61 -14.37 -9.95
N GLY A 106 5.77 -14.91 -10.37
CA GLY A 106 5.96 -15.26 -11.78
C GLY A 106 5.02 -16.42 -12.17
N ASP A 107 4.50 -16.42 -13.40
CA ASP A 107 3.43 -17.30 -13.92
C ASP A 107 3.66 -18.84 -13.81
N VAL A 108 4.75 -19.32 -13.21
CA VAL A 108 5.26 -20.67 -13.46
C VAL A 108 4.70 -21.74 -12.51
N PHE A 109 4.12 -21.39 -11.36
CA PHE A 109 3.54 -22.39 -10.45
C PHE A 109 2.33 -21.82 -9.70
N PHE A 110 1.15 -21.84 -10.33
CA PHE A 110 -0.08 -21.44 -9.65
C PHE A 110 -0.53 -22.54 -8.67
N ASP A 111 -0.43 -22.23 -7.39
CA ASP A 111 -1.54 -22.53 -6.48
C ASP A 111 -2.69 -21.59 -6.86
N TRP A 112 -3.94 -22.06 -6.85
CA TRP A 112 -5.12 -21.36 -7.41
C TRP A 112 -5.56 -20.14 -6.58
N SER A 113 -4.69 -19.60 -5.73
CA SER A 113 -5.02 -18.57 -4.73
C SER A 113 -4.27 -17.25 -4.94
N ASP A 114 -3.45 -17.12 -5.97
CA ASP A 114 -2.71 -15.88 -6.26
C ASP A 114 -3.49 -14.95 -7.19
N VAL A 115 -3.52 -13.66 -6.85
CA VAL A 115 -4.16 -12.63 -7.70
C VAL A 115 -3.42 -12.54 -9.03
N SER A 116 -4.15 -12.64 -10.14
CA SER A 116 -3.51 -12.48 -11.44
C SER A 116 -2.89 -11.09 -11.56
N THR A 117 -1.78 -11.01 -12.28
CA THR A 117 -1.09 -9.74 -12.53
C THR A 117 -2.07 -8.68 -13.09
N THR A 118 -2.96 -9.08 -14.02
CA THR A 118 -4.00 -8.21 -14.59
C THR A 118 -4.98 -7.67 -13.56
N GLU A 119 -5.50 -8.52 -12.67
CA GLU A 119 -6.44 -8.11 -11.61
C GLU A 119 -5.80 -7.11 -10.64
N ALA A 120 -4.57 -7.40 -10.20
CA ALA A 120 -3.83 -6.51 -9.32
C ALA A 120 -3.68 -5.12 -9.95
N PHE A 121 -3.43 -5.04 -11.26
CA PHE A 121 -3.36 -3.76 -11.96
C PHE A 121 -4.71 -3.06 -12.09
N CYS A 122 -5.78 -3.79 -12.41
CA CYS A 122 -7.13 -3.21 -12.41
C CYS A 122 -7.45 -2.59 -11.05
N TRP A 123 -7.08 -3.26 -9.96
CA TRP A 123 -7.23 -2.71 -8.61
C TRP A 123 -6.39 -1.44 -8.40
N LEU A 124 -5.10 -1.46 -8.76
CA LEU A 124 -4.21 -0.31 -8.62
C LEU A 124 -4.71 0.92 -9.40
N GLN A 125 -5.29 0.71 -10.59
CA GLN A 125 -5.87 1.79 -11.40
C GLN A 125 -7.11 2.44 -10.75
N ILE A 126 -7.83 1.71 -9.91
CA ILE A 126 -9.00 2.23 -9.18
C ILE A 126 -8.56 3.15 -8.03
N LEU A 127 -7.32 3.00 -7.53
CA LEU A 127 -6.78 3.80 -6.43
C LEU A 127 -6.43 5.23 -6.86
N LYS A 128 -7.41 6.13 -6.77
CA LYS A 128 -7.28 7.52 -7.24
C LYS A 128 -6.22 8.37 -6.49
N GLN A 129 -5.84 7.94 -5.28
CA GLN A 129 -4.88 8.67 -4.43
C GLN A 129 -3.55 7.93 -4.27
N LEU A 130 -3.29 6.88 -5.07
CA LEU A 130 -2.06 6.11 -4.96
C LEU A 130 -0.83 7.00 -5.19
N ARG A 131 0.02 7.10 -4.17
CA ARG A 131 1.28 7.87 -4.17
C ARG A 131 2.48 6.97 -4.20
N THR A 132 2.45 5.84 -3.49
CA THR A 132 3.60 4.93 -3.45
C THR A 132 3.19 3.50 -3.75
N LEU A 133 3.97 2.85 -4.61
CA LEU A 133 3.82 1.44 -4.94
C LEU A 133 5.10 0.68 -4.60
N GLU A 134 4.95 -0.42 -3.90
CA GLU A 134 6.00 -1.39 -3.64
C GLU A 134 5.70 -2.67 -4.42
N VAL A 135 6.51 -2.96 -5.43
CA VAL A 135 6.43 -4.22 -6.18
C VAL A 135 7.33 -5.23 -5.48
N VAL A 136 6.74 -6.22 -4.84
CA VAL A 136 7.45 -7.28 -4.13
C VAL A 136 7.51 -8.49 -5.04
N VAL A 137 8.67 -8.77 -5.63
CA VAL A 137 8.85 -9.93 -6.50
C VAL A 137 9.33 -11.10 -5.66
N THR A 138 8.58 -12.19 -5.66
CA THR A 138 8.86 -13.34 -4.78
C THR A 138 9.76 -14.38 -5.45
N GLY A 139 10.66 -14.95 -4.66
CA GLY A 139 11.63 -15.96 -5.08
C GLY A 139 11.01 -17.29 -5.48
N GLY A 140 10.90 -17.53 -6.80
CA GLY A 140 10.65 -18.87 -7.35
C GLY A 140 11.68 -19.22 -8.43
N SER A 141 11.85 -20.50 -8.75
CA SER A 141 12.75 -20.97 -9.84
C SER A 141 12.44 -20.36 -11.23
N GLY A 142 11.35 -19.58 -11.34
CA GLY A 142 10.87 -18.90 -12.52
C GLY A 142 11.55 -17.57 -12.91
N TRP A 143 12.59 -17.10 -12.20
CA TRP A 143 13.22 -15.79 -12.51
C TRP A 143 13.73 -15.65 -13.95
N GLY A 144 14.16 -16.75 -14.56
CA GLY A 144 14.60 -16.80 -15.97
C GLY A 144 13.46 -16.64 -16.98
N TRP A 145 12.20 -16.77 -16.53
CA TRP A 145 10.99 -16.67 -17.34
C TRP A 145 10.32 -15.30 -17.25
N PHE A 146 10.86 -14.37 -16.45
CA PHE A 146 10.47 -12.95 -16.54
C PHE A 146 10.91 -12.41 -17.89
N GLY A 147 10.05 -12.63 -18.87
CA GLY A 147 10.31 -12.28 -20.25
C GLY A 147 10.19 -10.78 -20.48
N ASP A 148 10.72 -10.37 -21.62
CA ASP A 148 10.55 -9.02 -22.17
C ASP A 148 9.06 -8.61 -22.27
N TYR A 149 8.14 -9.57 -22.34
CA TYR A 149 6.70 -9.34 -22.42
C TYR A 149 6.07 -8.86 -21.10
N GLN A 150 6.26 -9.60 -20.02
CA GLN A 150 5.72 -9.28 -18.69
C GLN A 150 6.30 -7.97 -18.15
N SER A 151 7.60 -7.73 -18.39
CA SER A 151 8.24 -6.46 -18.04
C SER A 151 7.69 -5.27 -18.85
N LYS A 152 7.39 -5.46 -20.14
CA LYS A 152 6.70 -4.44 -20.97
C LYS A 152 5.29 -4.17 -20.44
N GLN A 153 4.51 -5.21 -20.13
CA GLN A 153 3.17 -5.06 -19.56
C GLN A 153 3.22 -4.26 -18.26
N MET A 154 4.04 -4.68 -17.29
CA MET A 154 4.25 -3.98 -16.03
C MET A 154 4.65 -2.52 -16.28
N SER A 155 5.57 -2.26 -17.20
CA SER A 155 5.99 -0.90 -17.51
C SER A 155 4.86 -0.03 -18.07
N THR A 156 4.11 -0.52 -19.06
CA THR A 156 2.96 0.18 -19.61
C THR A 156 1.88 0.42 -18.55
N LEU A 157 1.76 -0.48 -17.58
CA LEU A 157 0.78 -0.35 -16.51
C LEU A 157 1.22 0.71 -15.50
N LEU A 158 2.49 0.73 -15.12
CA LEU A 158 3.07 1.80 -14.28
C LEU A 158 2.97 3.17 -14.96
N GLU A 159 3.16 3.26 -16.27
CA GLU A 159 2.97 4.49 -17.07
C GLU A 159 1.54 5.05 -16.95
N ASN A 160 0.55 4.19 -16.70
CA ASN A 160 -0.86 4.58 -16.59
C ASN A 160 -1.28 4.95 -15.16
N LEU A 161 -0.46 4.69 -14.14
CA LEU A 161 -0.76 5.06 -12.75
C LEU A 161 -0.47 6.54 -12.52
N ARG A 162 -1.52 7.36 -12.62
CA ARG A 162 -1.42 8.82 -12.44
C ARG A 162 -1.19 9.19 -10.97
N GLY A 163 -0.29 10.13 -10.73
CA GLY A 163 -0.04 10.69 -9.40
C GLY A 163 0.86 9.85 -8.50
N LEU A 164 1.45 8.78 -9.06
CA LEU A 164 2.44 7.94 -8.41
C LEU A 164 3.74 8.72 -8.23
N GLU A 165 4.17 8.88 -6.99
CA GLU A 165 5.34 9.66 -6.56
C GLU A 165 6.55 8.77 -6.28
N LYS A 166 6.33 7.47 -6.02
CA LYS A 166 7.41 6.53 -5.70
C LYS A 166 7.04 5.10 -6.09
N VAL A 167 7.96 4.43 -6.76
CA VAL A 167 7.93 2.98 -6.99
C VAL A 167 9.17 2.36 -6.39
N THR A 168 8.99 1.28 -5.65
CA THR A 168 10.10 0.49 -5.10
C THR A 168 9.94 -0.95 -5.52
N ILE A 169 11.05 -1.59 -5.86
CA ILE A 169 11.07 -3.03 -6.14
C ILE A 169 11.77 -3.70 -4.97
N LYS A 170 11.10 -4.68 -4.36
CA LYS A 170 11.67 -5.53 -3.33
C LYS A 170 11.66 -6.98 -3.78
N PHE A 171 12.57 -7.73 -3.20
CA PHE A 171 12.66 -9.16 -3.39
C PHE A 171 12.24 -9.85 -2.10
N ASP A 172 11.20 -10.66 -2.17
CA ASP A 172 10.85 -11.55 -1.08
C ASP A 172 11.53 -12.89 -1.33
N LEU A 173 12.61 -13.13 -0.62
CA LEU A 173 13.43 -14.34 -0.70
C LEU A 173 13.31 -15.16 0.59
N SER A 174 12.24 -14.94 1.37
CA SER A 174 12.05 -15.59 2.66
C SER A 174 11.96 -17.12 2.57
N ASP A 175 11.55 -17.65 1.42
CA ASP A 175 11.46 -19.09 1.16
C ASP A 175 12.78 -19.72 0.70
N LEU A 176 13.84 -18.92 0.50
CA LEU A 176 15.15 -19.40 0.05
C LEU A 176 16.12 -19.56 1.22
N SER A 177 17.05 -20.51 1.09
CA SER A 177 18.22 -20.53 1.96
C SER A 177 19.04 -19.25 1.78
N GLN A 178 19.81 -18.84 2.81
CA GLN A 178 20.63 -17.63 2.71
C GLN A 178 21.59 -17.67 1.51
N SER A 179 22.23 -18.80 1.25
CA SER A 179 23.12 -18.98 0.10
C SER A 179 22.39 -18.87 -1.23
N ASP A 180 21.16 -19.37 -1.33
CA ASP A 180 20.37 -19.27 -2.55
C ASP A 180 19.86 -17.84 -2.76
N ALA A 181 19.46 -17.15 -1.69
CA ALA A 181 19.07 -15.75 -1.74
C ALA A 181 20.22 -14.85 -2.24
N GLU A 182 21.44 -15.05 -1.72
CA GLU A 182 22.63 -14.32 -2.17
C GLU A 182 22.93 -14.58 -3.65
N ARG A 183 22.90 -15.84 -4.08
CA ARG A 183 23.10 -16.22 -5.50
C ARG A 183 22.02 -15.65 -6.41
N CYS A 184 20.76 -15.62 -5.96
CA CYS A 184 19.66 -15.00 -6.70
C CYS A 184 19.87 -13.50 -6.87
N MET A 185 20.26 -12.79 -5.80
CA MET A 185 20.53 -11.36 -5.86
C MET A 185 21.73 -11.04 -6.75
N GLU A 186 22.80 -11.85 -6.70
CA GLU A 186 23.95 -11.72 -7.59
C GLU A 186 23.53 -11.91 -9.06
N ALA A 187 22.77 -12.96 -9.36
CA ALA A 187 22.27 -13.24 -10.70
C ALA A 187 21.37 -12.12 -11.24
N LEU A 188 20.50 -11.54 -10.40
CA LEU A 188 19.65 -10.41 -10.77
C LEU A 188 20.48 -9.16 -11.08
N ASN A 189 21.50 -8.87 -10.28
CA ASN A 189 22.35 -7.68 -10.45
C ASN A 189 23.20 -7.72 -11.74
N VAL A 190 23.48 -8.91 -12.29
CA VAL A 190 24.18 -9.04 -13.58
C VAL A 190 23.23 -9.23 -14.77
N ASN A 191 21.94 -9.47 -14.52
CA ASN A 191 20.98 -9.73 -15.58
C ASN A 191 20.60 -8.44 -16.33
N ALA A 192 20.98 -8.36 -17.61
CA ALA A 192 20.77 -7.19 -18.45
C ALA A 192 19.29 -6.79 -18.59
N TRP A 193 18.36 -7.75 -18.66
CA TRP A 193 16.93 -7.44 -18.73
C TRP A 193 16.49 -6.78 -17.43
N PHE A 194 16.87 -7.36 -16.29
CA PHE A 194 16.45 -6.87 -14.98
C PHE A 194 16.98 -5.46 -14.73
N LEU A 195 18.25 -5.21 -15.04
CA LEU A 195 18.84 -3.87 -14.95
C LEU A 195 18.13 -2.86 -15.87
N LYS A 196 17.66 -3.28 -17.05
CA LYS A 196 16.87 -2.43 -17.95
C LYS A 196 15.49 -2.12 -17.35
N PHE A 197 14.82 -3.13 -16.81
CA PHE A 197 13.52 -2.98 -16.16
C PHE A 197 13.58 -2.13 -14.90
N LYS A 198 14.54 -2.38 -14.02
CA LYS A 198 14.79 -1.58 -12.82
C LYS A 198 15.00 -0.11 -13.17
N ARG A 199 15.88 0.18 -14.15
CA ARG A 199 16.08 1.54 -14.66
C ARG A 199 14.81 2.16 -15.23
N LYS A 200 14.00 1.36 -15.95
CA LYS A 200 12.72 1.83 -16.49
C LYS A 200 11.74 2.17 -15.36
N ILE A 201 11.63 1.35 -14.33
CA ILE A 201 10.80 1.64 -13.15
C ILE A 201 11.29 2.88 -12.42
N GLU A 202 12.59 2.98 -12.16
CA GLU A 202 13.19 4.15 -11.51
C GLU A 202 12.97 5.42 -12.34
N SER A 203 12.93 5.33 -13.67
CA SER A 203 12.65 6.47 -14.55
C SER A 203 11.22 6.99 -14.47
N PHE A 204 10.25 6.18 -14.04
CA PHE A 204 8.89 6.66 -13.78
C PHE A 204 8.79 7.55 -12.55
N VAL A 205 9.84 7.53 -11.72
CA VAL A 205 9.91 8.25 -10.47
C VAL A 205 10.92 9.38 -10.63
N THR A 206 10.45 10.55 -11.08
CA THR A 206 11.17 11.78 -10.77
C THR A 206 11.10 11.96 -9.26
N LEU A 207 12.13 11.53 -8.52
CA LEU A 207 12.28 11.88 -7.12
C LEU A 207 12.28 13.41 -7.03
N PRO A 208 11.28 14.06 -6.42
CA PRO A 208 11.49 15.43 -5.98
C PRO A 208 12.60 15.36 -4.92
N GLU A 209 13.71 16.06 -5.14
CA GLU A 209 14.71 16.28 -4.09
C GLU A 209 14.00 16.84 -2.86
N GLY A 210 13.97 16.08 -1.77
CA GLY A 210 13.26 16.45 -0.54
C GLY A 210 11.92 15.76 -0.29
N ALA A 211 11.51 14.78 -1.11
CA ALA A 211 10.41 13.90 -0.74
C ALA A 211 10.74 13.23 0.60
N THR A 212 9.98 13.58 1.64
CA THR A 212 10.11 12.98 2.95
C THR A 212 10.01 11.46 2.78
N PRO A 213 11.01 10.67 3.23
CA PRO A 213 10.87 9.23 3.24
C PRO A 213 9.56 8.91 3.96
N PRO A 214 8.73 7.96 3.46
CA PRO A 214 7.43 7.67 4.05
C PRO A 214 7.60 7.60 5.56
N CYS A 215 7.03 8.61 6.23
CA CYS A 215 7.35 8.92 7.62
C CYS A 215 6.99 7.69 8.44
N GLN A 216 8.04 7.00 8.88
CA GLN A 216 7.99 5.84 9.75
C GLN A 216 7.36 4.62 9.08
N VAL A 217 8.07 3.50 9.22
CA VAL A 217 7.54 2.13 9.31
C VAL A 217 6.03 2.09 9.10
N ILE A 218 5.60 1.63 7.93
CA ILE A 218 4.21 1.27 7.70
C ILE A 218 3.89 0.22 8.78
N LYS A 219 3.26 0.67 9.86
CA LYS A 219 3.04 -0.15 11.07
C LYS A 219 2.00 -1.23 10.80
N GLU A 220 1.20 -1.05 9.75
CA GLU A 220 0.04 -1.86 9.47
C GLU A 220 0.04 -2.24 7.98
N ARG A 221 0.54 -3.45 7.67
CA ARG A 221 0.33 -4.07 6.36
C ARG A 221 -1.12 -4.55 6.32
N ILE A 222 -1.98 -3.74 5.72
CA ILE A 222 -3.38 -4.08 5.53
C ILE A 222 -3.44 -5.27 4.57
N GLY A 223 -3.95 -6.41 5.05
CA GLY A 223 -4.19 -7.59 4.24
C GLY A 223 -5.05 -7.31 3.00
N CYS A 224 -4.87 -8.18 2.00
CA CYS A 224 -5.31 -8.08 0.60
C CYS A 224 -6.75 -7.61 0.39
N LEU A 225 -6.91 -6.73 -0.60
CA LEU A 225 -8.18 -6.15 -1.03
C LEU A 225 -8.47 -6.60 -2.46
N LYS A 226 -9.64 -7.20 -2.72
CA LYS A 226 -9.97 -7.71 -4.06
C LYS A 226 -10.29 -6.59 -5.05
N PRO A 227 -9.74 -6.61 -6.28
CA PRO A 227 -10.36 -5.94 -7.42
C PRO A 227 -11.78 -6.45 -7.65
N ARG A 228 -12.70 -5.56 -8.01
CA ARG A 228 -14.05 -5.93 -8.47
C ARG A 228 -14.01 -6.40 -9.90
#